data_AF-A0A7X7KHX8-F1
#
_entry.id   AF-A0A7X7KHX8-F1
#
_cell.length_a   1.000
_cell.length_b   1.000
_cell.length_c   1.000
_cell.angle_alpha   90.00
_cell.angle_beta   90.00
_cell.angle_gamma   90.00
#
_symmetry.space_group_name_H-M   'P 1'
#
loop_
_entity.id
_entity.type
_entity.pdbx_description
1 polymer ?
#
loop_
_entity_poly.entity_id
_entity_poly.type
_entity_poly.pdbx_seq_one_letter_code
_entity_poly.pdbx_strand_id
1 'polypeptide(L)'
;MLNRILIRVVVSMLCVAWVSLPAQAMIISPTYVDGSGQTWDATRMGVIQQAIDDWQSLILDEQTINITFDFTNAGSSGYLAQWAGSFSVLKGTDLYPWTPGVTHTISFNADFFTGSHYTWWDPTPATSEDQPSAAFDALSVARHELGHALGFADNFYYDNFSTIDSIDKWTSHITETTFDPGGLDVSMASASNLSHVLDGGETAGDLMVPALPNGMRRDISTTDLNMLQLAYGYQLVPEPSTLVLLVIGVVGVWGVARRRR
;
A
#
# COMPACT_ATOMS: atom_id res chain seq x y z
N MET A 1 -32.51 70.20 5.00
CA MET A 1 -32.26 69.22 6.08
C MET A 1 -32.24 67.84 5.45
N LEU A 2 -31.08 67.18 5.47
CA LEU A 2 -30.77 65.93 4.77
C LEU A 2 -31.40 64.71 5.47
N ASN A 3 -32.11 63.86 4.72
CA ASN A 3 -32.44 62.50 5.14
C ASN A 3 -31.57 61.50 4.36
N ARG A 4 -30.65 60.83 5.05
CA ARG A 4 -29.78 59.79 4.49
C ARG A 4 -30.44 58.42 4.64
N ILE A 5 -30.78 57.80 3.52
CA ILE A 5 -31.23 56.40 3.43
C ILE A 5 -29.96 55.52 3.41
N LEU A 6 -29.79 54.70 4.45
CA LEU A 6 -28.68 53.76 4.58
C LEU A 6 -29.14 52.38 4.11
N ILE A 7 -28.75 51.96 2.90
CA ILE A 7 -28.99 50.61 2.38
C ILE A 7 -27.92 49.68 2.97
N ARG A 8 -28.32 48.80 3.89
CA ARG A 8 -27.47 47.69 4.37
C ARG A 8 -27.70 46.48 3.47
N VAL A 9 -26.75 46.22 2.57
CA VAL A 9 -26.68 44.94 1.86
C VAL A 9 -26.00 43.93 2.78
N VAL A 10 -26.78 43.02 3.36
CA VAL A 10 -26.27 41.85 4.09
C VAL A 10 -26.09 40.74 3.05
N VAL A 11 -24.85 40.54 2.59
CA VAL A 11 -24.49 39.35 1.81
C VAL A 11 -24.22 38.22 2.79
N SER A 12 -25.23 37.41 3.07
CA SER A 12 -25.05 36.14 3.77
C SER A 12 -24.36 35.16 2.81
N MET A 13 -23.04 35.03 2.92
CA MET A 13 -22.28 33.92 2.34
C MET A 13 -22.69 32.65 3.10
N LEU A 14 -23.66 31.92 2.54
CA LEU A 14 -23.98 30.57 2.95
C LEU A 14 -22.86 29.66 2.41
N CYS A 15 -21.84 29.41 3.23
CA CYS A 15 -20.88 28.33 2.98
C CYS A 15 -21.64 27.00 3.13
N VAL A 16 -22.17 26.50 2.02
CA VAL A 16 -22.60 25.10 1.90
C VAL A 16 -21.32 24.28 1.97
N ALA A 17 -20.97 23.84 3.19
CA ALA A 17 -20.01 22.76 3.37
C ALA A 17 -20.67 21.51 2.76
N TRP A 18 -20.28 21.19 1.53
CA TRP A 18 -20.51 19.86 1.00
C TRP A 18 -19.74 18.91 1.90
N VAL A 19 -20.46 18.24 2.81
CA VAL A 19 -19.94 17.06 3.49
C VAL A 19 -19.89 16.00 2.40
N SER A 20 -18.78 15.97 1.65
CA SER A 20 -18.44 14.83 0.83
C SER A 20 -18.46 13.63 1.77
N LEU A 21 -19.42 12.73 1.55
CA LEU A 21 -19.39 11.41 2.17
C LEU A 21 -17.99 10.84 1.91
N PRO A 22 -17.34 10.21 2.90
CA PRO A 22 -16.01 9.65 2.69
C PRO A 22 -16.10 8.72 1.47
N ALA A 23 -15.21 8.94 0.49
CA ALA A 23 -15.01 7.99 -0.60
C ALA A 23 -14.81 6.61 0.05
N GLN A 24 -15.50 5.59 -0.46
CA GLN A 24 -15.35 4.26 0.12
C GLN A 24 -13.96 3.75 -0.26
N ALA A 25 -13.03 3.79 0.68
CA ALA A 25 -11.65 3.32 0.45
C ALA A 25 -11.62 1.84 0.07
N MET A 26 -10.47 1.41 -0.46
CA MET A 26 -10.18 0.00 -0.75
C MET A 26 -10.51 -0.88 0.47
N ILE A 27 -11.06 -2.07 0.21
CA ILE A 27 -11.39 -3.06 1.23
C ILE A 27 -10.55 -4.32 1.01
N ILE A 28 -9.62 -4.60 1.91
CA ILE A 28 -8.94 -5.89 2.01
C ILE A 28 -9.70 -6.73 3.03
N SER A 29 -10.31 -7.82 2.57
CA SER A 29 -11.12 -8.72 3.38
C SER A 29 -10.31 -9.98 3.74
N PRO A 30 -9.79 -10.09 4.98
CA PRO A 30 -9.00 -11.24 5.38
C PRO A 30 -9.85 -12.47 5.67
N THR A 31 -9.33 -13.66 5.33
CA THR A 31 -9.79 -14.94 5.85
C THR A 31 -8.63 -15.62 6.56
N TYR A 32 -8.84 -16.10 7.79
CA TYR A 32 -7.78 -16.72 8.59
C TYR A 32 -7.94 -18.24 8.62
N VAL A 33 -6.86 -18.96 8.35
CA VAL A 33 -6.81 -20.42 8.37
C VAL A 33 -5.71 -20.86 9.34
N ASP A 34 -6.10 -21.56 10.40
CA ASP A 34 -5.16 -22.18 11.33
C ASP A 34 -4.37 -23.29 10.63
N GLY A 35 -3.13 -23.53 11.07
CA GLY A 35 -2.23 -24.45 10.40
C GLY A 35 -0.90 -24.57 11.12
N SER A 36 -0.10 -25.59 10.78
CA SER A 36 1.27 -25.76 11.28
C SER A 36 1.42 -25.72 12.81
N GLY A 37 0.38 -26.14 13.55
CA GLY A 37 0.33 -26.10 15.02
C GLY A 37 0.16 -24.70 15.62
N GLN A 38 -0.13 -23.69 14.80
CA GLN A 38 -0.40 -22.31 15.19
C GLN A 38 -1.88 -21.98 15.02
N THR A 39 -2.32 -20.95 15.75
CA THR A 39 -3.68 -20.40 15.65
C THR A 39 -3.63 -18.89 15.49
N TRP A 40 -4.60 -18.34 14.75
CA TRP A 40 -4.79 -16.90 14.62
C TRP A 40 -5.46 -16.36 15.89
N ASP A 41 -4.63 -15.97 16.87
CA ASP A 41 -5.07 -15.27 18.06
C ASP A 41 -5.28 -13.76 17.80
N ALA A 42 -5.83 -13.06 18.80
CA ALA A 42 -6.14 -11.63 18.70
C ALA A 42 -4.90 -10.77 18.40
N THR A 43 -3.72 -11.15 18.89
CA THR A 43 -2.48 -10.41 18.66
C THR A 43 -2.05 -10.51 17.21
N ARG A 44 -2.01 -11.73 16.65
CA ARG A 44 -1.63 -11.95 15.25
C ARG A 44 -2.64 -11.34 14.29
N MET A 45 -3.94 -11.53 14.54
CA MET A 45 -4.99 -10.89 13.75
C MET A 45 -4.90 -9.37 13.82
N GLY A 46 -4.56 -8.80 14.98
CA GLY A 46 -4.35 -7.37 15.14
C GLY A 46 -3.21 -6.83 14.26
N VAL A 47 -2.10 -7.56 14.13
CA VAL A 47 -0.97 -7.16 13.27
C VAL A 47 -1.38 -7.16 11.81
N ILE A 48 -2.10 -8.20 11.37
CA ILE A 48 -2.63 -8.27 10.01
C ILE A 48 -3.63 -7.13 9.76
N GLN A 49 -4.50 -6.85 10.73
CA GLN A 49 -5.46 -5.75 10.61
C GLN A 49 -4.75 -4.39 10.51
N GLN A 50 -3.70 -4.15 11.29
CA GLN A 50 -2.92 -2.92 11.19
C GLN A 50 -2.27 -2.78 9.80
N ALA A 51 -1.66 -3.85 9.27
CA ALA A 51 -1.08 -3.83 7.93
C ALA A 51 -2.13 -3.54 6.83
N ILE A 52 -3.34 -4.09 6.98
CA ILE A 52 -4.49 -3.81 6.12
C ILE A 52 -4.89 -2.34 6.23
N ASP A 53 -5.06 -1.84 7.45
CA ASP A 53 -5.47 -0.45 7.71
C ASP A 53 -4.46 0.54 7.11
N ASP A 54 -3.17 0.24 7.20
CA ASP A 54 -2.11 1.06 6.61
C ASP A 54 -2.29 1.19 5.09
N TRP A 55 -2.44 0.07 4.37
CA TRP A 55 -2.66 0.09 2.92
C TRP A 55 -3.99 0.74 2.51
N GLN A 56 -5.09 0.41 3.20
CA GLN A 56 -6.41 0.99 2.90
C GLN A 56 -6.45 2.50 3.18
N SER A 57 -5.66 2.99 4.13
CA SER A 57 -5.59 4.43 4.42
C SER A 57 -4.91 5.25 3.32
N LEU A 58 -4.19 4.60 2.39
CA LEU A 58 -3.41 5.23 1.34
C LEU A 58 -4.06 5.13 -0.05
N ILE A 59 -5.06 4.25 -0.22
CA ILE A 59 -5.68 3.93 -1.51
C ILE A 59 -7.19 4.22 -1.48
N LEU A 60 -7.64 5.05 -2.43
CA LEU A 60 -9.01 5.55 -2.58
C LEU A 60 -9.88 4.73 -3.53
N ASP A 61 -9.32 3.73 -4.21
CA ASP A 61 -10.06 2.88 -5.13
C ASP A 61 -11.15 2.08 -4.41
N GLU A 62 -12.39 2.18 -4.88
CA GLU A 62 -13.53 1.47 -4.28
C GLU A 62 -13.57 0.00 -4.73
N GLN A 63 -12.56 -0.78 -4.33
CA GLN A 63 -12.39 -2.18 -4.71
C GLN A 63 -12.33 -3.10 -3.49
N THR A 64 -12.67 -4.37 -3.67
CA THR A 64 -12.54 -5.40 -2.63
C THR A 64 -11.57 -6.48 -3.06
N ILE A 65 -10.57 -6.75 -2.22
CA ILE A 65 -9.57 -7.80 -2.41
C ILE A 65 -9.74 -8.81 -1.28
N ASN A 66 -9.92 -10.09 -1.61
CA ASN A 66 -10.02 -11.15 -0.62
C ASN A 66 -8.65 -11.83 -0.46
N ILE A 67 -8.15 -11.90 0.76
CA ILE A 67 -6.84 -12.49 1.05
C ILE A 67 -6.97 -13.55 2.13
N THR A 68 -6.46 -14.73 1.85
CA THR A 68 -6.35 -15.80 2.86
C THR A 68 -5.01 -15.70 3.57
N PHE A 69 -5.02 -15.74 4.89
CA PHE A 69 -3.84 -15.79 5.73
C PHE A 69 -3.75 -17.16 6.40
N ASP A 70 -2.63 -17.85 6.23
CA ASP A 70 -2.39 -19.16 6.83
C ASP A 70 -0.98 -19.29 7.42
N PHE A 71 -0.70 -20.48 7.98
CA PHE A 71 0.60 -20.82 8.52
C PHE A 71 1.20 -22.04 7.83
N THR A 72 2.49 -21.94 7.51
CA THR A 72 3.28 -23.00 6.88
C THR A 72 4.54 -23.30 7.69
N ASN A 73 5.21 -24.42 7.40
CA ASN A 73 6.55 -24.75 7.90
C ASN A 73 7.48 -24.88 6.70
N ALA A 74 8.37 -23.91 6.51
CA ALA A 74 9.31 -23.88 5.38
C ALA A 74 10.79 -24.04 5.82
N GLY A 75 11.01 -24.35 7.10
CA GLY A 75 12.32 -24.38 7.75
C GLY A 75 12.85 -22.98 8.06
N SER A 76 13.88 -22.91 8.91
CA SER A 76 14.52 -21.66 9.32
C SER A 76 15.44 -21.03 8.26
N SER A 77 15.62 -21.70 7.12
CA SER A 77 16.30 -21.15 5.93
C SER A 77 15.33 -20.71 4.85
N GLY A 78 14.02 -20.83 5.11
CA GLY A 78 12.97 -20.39 4.20
C GLY A 78 12.68 -18.90 4.34
N TYR A 79 11.46 -18.52 3.99
CA TYR A 79 10.95 -17.15 4.09
C TYR A 79 10.30 -16.87 5.45
N LEU A 80 10.08 -15.60 5.78
CA LEU A 80 9.31 -15.18 6.96
C LEU A 80 7.80 -15.29 6.70
N ALA A 81 7.37 -14.80 5.54
CA ALA A 81 6.08 -15.08 4.94
C ALA A 81 6.24 -15.16 3.42
N GLN A 82 5.20 -15.61 2.73
CA GLN A 82 5.17 -15.66 1.28
C GLN A 82 3.76 -15.41 0.77
N TRP A 83 3.63 -14.46 -0.13
CA TRP A 83 2.46 -14.29 -0.97
C TRP A 83 2.46 -15.31 -2.11
N ALA A 84 1.28 -15.84 -2.40
CA ALA A 84 0.98 -16.63 -3.58
C ALA A 84 -0.35 -16.16 -4.17
N GLY A 85 -0.37 -15.98 -5.48
CA GLY A 85 -1.56 -15.68 -6.25
C GLY A 85 -1.96 -16.82 -7.18
N SER A 86 -3.25 -16.94 -7.47
CA SER A 86 -3.73 -17.73 -8.61
C SER A 86 -4.97 -17.10 -9.20
N PHE A 87 -5.30 -17.42 -10.45
CA PHE A 87 -6.51 -16.91 -11.07
C PHE A 87 -7.18 -17.91 -12.02
N SER A 88 -8.50 -17.80 -12.13
CA SER A 88 -9.32 -18.48 -13.14
C SER A 88 -10.23 -17.46 -13.81
N VAL A 89 -9.78 -16.93 -14.94
CA VAL A 89 -10.48 -15.86 -15.69
C VAL A 89 -10.64 -16.21 -17.15
N LEU A 90 -11.54 -15.51 -17.84
CA LEU A 90 -11.72 -15.66 -19.28
C LEU A 90 -10.55 -15.02 -20.04
N LYS A 91 -10.24 -15.56 -21.22
CA LYS A 91 -9.33 -14.92 -22.17
C LYS A 91 -9.82 -13.52 -22.54
N GLY A 92 -8.90 -12.56 -22.57
CA GLY A 92 -9.17 -11.14 -22.83
C GLY A 92 -9.57 -10.33 -21.61
N THR A 93 -9.52 -10.92 -20.40
CA THR A 93 -9.79 -10.19 -19.16
C THR A 93 -8.57 -9.33 -18.79
N ASP A 94 -8.80 -8.09 -18.36
CA ASP A 94 -7.79 -7.30 -17.66
C ASP A 94 -7.73 -7.74 -16.19
N LEU A 95 -6.57 -8.25 -15.79
CA LEU A 95 -6.31 -8.78 -14.46
C LEU A 95 -5.79 -7.67 -13.55
N TYR A 96 -6.52 -7.47 -12.46
CA TYR A 96 -6.19 -6.62 -11.32
C TYR A 96 -6.28 -7.47 -10.04
N PRO A 97 -5.74 -7.01 -8.91
CA PRO A 97 -5.87 -7.70 -7.62
C PRO A 97 -7.31 -8.04 -7.23
N TRP A 98 -8.27 -7.19 -7.59
CA TRP A 98 -9.70 -7.39 -7.29
C TRP A 98 -10.48 -8.06 -8.41
N THR A 99 -9.84 -8.48 -9.51
CA THR A 99 -10.57 -9.11 -10.63
C THR A 99 -11.25 -10.41 -10.15
N PRO A 100 -12.56 -10.60 -10.39
CA PRO A 100 -13.25 -11.83 -10.01
C PRO A 100 -12.55 -13.07 -10.58
N GLY A 101 -12.25 -14.03 -9.70
CA GLY A 101 -11.52 -15.24 -10.04
C GLY A 101 -10.01 -15.17 -9.75
N VAL A 102 -9.47 -14.00 -9.39
CA VAL A 102 -8.15 -13.86 -8.75
C VAL A 102 -8.26 -14.22 -7.26
N THR A 103 -7.25 -14.91 -6.76
CA THR A 103 -7.15 -15.38 -5.37
C THR A 103 -5.76 -15.06 -4.82
N HIS A 104 -5.70 -14.75 -3.53
CA HIS A 104 -4.46 -14.44 -2.82
C HIS A 104 -4.38 -15.25 -1.53
N THR A 105 -3.20 -15.79 -1.28
CA THR A 105 -2.82 -16.41 -0.01
C THR A 105 -1.51 -15.81 0.47
N ILE A 106 -1.44 -15.46 1.75
CA ILE A 106 -0.22 -15.05 2.43
C ILE A 106 0.05 -16.07 3.55
N SER A 107 1.15 -16.78 3.42
CA SER A 107 1.54 -17.85 4.34
C SER A 107 2.66 -17.40 5.25
N PHE A 108 2.42 -17.33 6.56
CA PHE A 108 3.47 -17.03 7.55
C PHE A 108 4.19 -18.31 7.96
N ASN A 109 5.52 -18.28 7.95
CA ASN A 109 6.34 -19.42 8.31
C ASN A 109 6.44 -19.55 9.84
N ALA A 110 5.76 -20.57 10.39
CA ALA A 110 5.68 -20.82 11.82
C ALA A 110 7.02 -21.23 12.44
N ASP A 111 8.00 -21.67 11.64
CA ASP A 111 9.36 -21.98 12.10
C ASP A 111 10.07 -20.74 12.68
N PHE A 112 9.62 -19.53 12.33
CA PHE A 112 10.13 -18.27 12.89
C PHE A 112 9.31 -17.75 14.08
N PHE A 113 8.33 -18.47 14.62
CA PHE A 113 7.51 -17.89 15.71
C PHE A 113 8.17 -17.98 17.08
N THR A 114 9.24 -18.76 17.21
CA THR A 114 9.99 -18.97 18.45
C THR A 114 11.49 -19.03 18.15
N GLY A 115 12.32 -19.03 19.20
CA GLY A 115 13.77 -19.14 19.07
C GLY A 115 14.50 -17.79 19.14
N SER A 116 15.75 -17.76 18.70
CA SER A 116 16.64 -16.59 18.83
C SER A 116 16.37 -15.51 17.79
N HIS A 117 15.72 -15.86 16.68
CA HIS A 117 15.31 -14.96 15.60
C HIS A 117 13.85 -15.24 15.30
N TYR A 118 12.97 -14.66 16.10
CA TYR A 118 11.53 -14.89 15.98
C TYR A 118 10.82 -13.71 15.32
N THR A 119 9.64 -13.92 14.76
CA THR A 119 8.73 -12.86 14.32
C THR A 119 8.03 -12.26 15.53
N TRP A 120 8.23 -10.97 15.75
CA TRP A 120 7.58 -10.20 16.79
C TRP A 120 6.25 -9.66 16.28
N TRP A 121 5.19 -9.91 17.06
CA TRP A 121 3.81 -9.58 16.72
C TRP A 121 3.30 -8.49 17.65
N ASP A 122 3.42 -7.23 17.23
CA ASP A 122 2.85 -6.08 17.95
C ASP A 122 1.91 -5.30 17.02
N PRO A 123 0.59 -5.32 17.28
CA PRO A 123 -0.39 -4.63 16.46
C PRO A 123 -0.44 -3.12 16.71
N THR A 124 0.16 -2.63 17.80
CA THR A 124 0.04 -1.23 18.22
C THR A 124 1.40 -0.68 18.67
N PRO A 125 2.41 -0.69 17.81
CA PRO A 125 3.67 -0.10 18.18
C PRO A 125 3.49 1.40 18.42
N ALA A 126 3.90 1.88 19.59
CA ALA A 126 3.91 3.29 19.90
C ALA A 126 4.97 4.04 19.08
N THR A 127 6.07 3.38 18.75
CA THR A 127 7.16 3.92 17.92
C THR A 127 7.77 2.88 16.99
N SER A 128 8.53 3.33 15.99
CA SER A 128 9.37 2.48 15.13
C SER A 128 10.52 1.79 15.90
N GLU A 129 10.82 2.23 17.13
CA GLU A 129 11.89 1.69 17.97
C GLU A 129 11.40 0.62 18.97
N ASP A 130 10.09 0.35 19.02
CA ASP A 130 9.51 -0.58 19.99
C ASP A 130 9.87 -2.05 19.71
N GLN A 131 10.47 -2.32 18.55
CA GLN A 131 10.82 -3.66 18.10
C GLN A 131 12.04 -4.23 18.83
N PRO A 132 11.97 -5.48 19.33
CA PRO A 132 13.14 -6.18 19.82
C PRO A 132 14.21 -6.32 18.74
N SER A 133 15.45 -5.92 19.04
CA SER A 133 16.58 -5.94 18.09
C SER A 133 16.94 -7.33 17.53
N ALA A 134 16.50 -8.40 18.19
CA ALA A 134 16.73 -9.78 17.77
C ALA A 134 15.59 -10.40 16.95
N ALA A 135 14.48 -9.68 16.78
CA ALA A 135 13.26 -10.19 16.17
C ALA A 135 12.97 -9.53 14.81
N PHE A 136 12.35 -10.27 13.91
CA PHE A 136 11.76 -9.73 12.68
C PHE A 136 10.42 -9.06 13.00
N ASP A 137 10.08 -7.97 12.31
CA ASP A 137 8.81 -7.27 12.53
C ASP A 137 7.70 -7.92 11.71
N ALA A 138 6.74 -8.58 12.35
CA ALA A 138 5.64 -9.23 11.63
C ALA A 138 4.74 -8.21 10.89
N LEU A 139 4.65 -6.97 11.37
CA LEU A 139 3.91 -5.90 10.71
C LEU A 139 4.56 -5.51 9.37
N SER A 140 5.88 -5.32 9.34
CA SER A 140 6.63 -5.08 8.10
C SER A 140 6.50 -6.24 7.12
N VAL A 141 6.60 -7.49 7.60
CA VAL A 141 6.38 -8.67 6.76
C VAL A 141 4.96 -8.68 6.20
N ALA A 142 3.93 -8.44 7.02
CA ALA A 142 2.55 -8.39 6.54
C ALA A 142 2.32 -7.30 5.49
N ARG A 143 2.85 -6.09 5.70
CA ARG A 143 2.77 -4.98 4.73
C ARG A 143 3.43 -5.35 3.40
N HIS A 144 4.60 -5.99 3.45
CA HIS A 144 5.35 -6.44 2.28
C HIS A 144 4.55 -7.44 1.44
N GLU A 145 4.03 -8.50 2.07
CA GLU A 145 3.25 -9.52 1.36
C GLU A 145 1.92 -8.96 0.82
N LEU A 146 1.31 -8.00 1.52
CA LEU A 146 0.17 -7.24 1.01
C LEU A 146 0.56 -6.41 -0.23
N GLY A 147 1.78 -5.85 -0.28
CA GLY A 147 2.31 -5.17 -1.47
C GLY A 147 2.32 -6.10 -2.69
N HIS A 148 2.79 -7.34 -2.55
CA HIS A 148 2.71 -8.34 -3.62
C HIS A 148 1.26 -8.59 -4.06
N ALA A 149 0.34 -8.77 -3.10
CA ALA A 149 -1.08 -8.91 -3.41
C ALA A 149 -1.65 -7.69 -4.16
N LEU A 150 -1.17 -6.49 -3.88
CA LEU A 150 -1.66 -5.24 -4.49
C LEU A 150 -1.06 -4.93 -5.86
N GLY A 151 0.03 -5.58 -6.29
CA GLY A 151 0.57 -5.35 -7.63
C GLY A 151 2.08 -5.49 -7.78
N PHE A 152 2.86 -5.61 -6.70
CA PHE A 152 4.29 -5.86 -6.80
C PHE A 152 4.56 -7.31 -7.20
N ALA A 153 4.10 -7.72 -8.38
CA ALA A 153 4.16 -9.10 -8.84
C ALA A 153 4.50 -9.14 -10.33
N ASP A 154 5.65 -9.72 -10.66
CA ASP A 154 6.01 -9.99 -12.04
C ASP A 154 5.24 -11.20 -12.58
N ASN A 155 4.79 -11.10 -13.85
CA ASN A 155 4.14 -12.18 -14.58
C ASN A 155 2.82 -12.67 -13.95
N PHE A 156 1.99 -11.76 -13.43
CA PHE A 156 0.76 -12.14 -12.74
C PHE A 156 -0.46 -11.32 -13.18
N TYR A 157 -0.33 -9.98 -13.22
CA TYR A 157 -1.42 -9.09 -13.61
C TYR A 157 -1.21 -8.62 -15.04
N TYR A 158 -2.18 -8.90 -15.91
CA TYR A 158 -2.10 -8.66 -17.35
C TYR A 158 -3.22 -7.76 -17.86
N ASP A 159 -2.91 -6.92 -18.83
CA ASP A 159 -3.90 -6.43 -19.80
C ASP A 159 -4.18 -7.52 -20.84
N ASN A 160 -5.45 -7.67 -21.23
CA ASN A 160 -5.92 -8.59 -22.26
C ASN A 160 -5.38 -10.03 -22.12
N PHE A 161 -5.53 -10.64 -20.94
CA PHE A 161 -4.94 -11.94 -20.60
C PHE A 161 -5.13 -13.02 -21.67
N SER A 162 -4.07 -13.76 -22.01
CA SER A 162 -4.08 -14.89 -22.97
C SER A 162 -4.49 -14.53 -24.41
N THR A 163 -4.38 -13.24 -24.76
CA THR A 163 -4.50 -12.76 -26.15
C THR A 163 -3.13 -12.51 -26.77
N ILE A 164 -3.10 -12.16 -28.06
CA ILE A 164 -1.86 -11.77 -28.73
C ILE A 164 -1.32 -10.42 -28.23
N ASP A 165 -2.21 -9.57 -27.72
CA ASP A 165 -1.92 -8.24 -27.19
C ASP A 165 -1.81 -8.26 -25.65
N SER A 166 -1.54 -9.45 -25.07
CA SER A 166 -1.41 -9.61 -23.62
C SER A 166 -0.14 -8.92 -23.13
N ILE A 167 -0.26 -8.05 -22.15
CA ILE A 167 0.86 -7.28 -21.58
C ILE A 167 0.84 -7.45 -20.07
N ASP A 168 1.96 -7.84 -19.46
CA ASP A 168 2.10 -7.86 -18.00
C ASP A 168 2.20 -6.42 -17.49
N LYS A 169 1.24 -6.01 -16.65
CA LYS A 169 1.09 -4.63 -16.17
C LYS A 169 2.31 -4.15 -15.40
N TRP A 170 2.96 -5.04 -14.65
CA TRP A 170 4.14 -4.67 -13.86
C TRP A 170 5.40 -4.59 -14.71
N THR A 171 5.79 -5.70 -15.33
CA THR A 171 7.07 -5.80 -16.05
C THR A 171 7.10 -5.02 -17.36
N SER A 172 5.96 -4.63 -17.93
CA SER A 172 5.92 -3.72 -19.09
C SER A 172 6.48 -2.32 -18.79
N HIS A 173 6.60 -1.97 -17.51
CA HIS A 173 7.19 -0.73 -17.02
C HIS A 173 8.67 -0.87 -16.67
N ILE A 174 9.25 -2.07 -16.81
CA ILE A 174 10.63 -2.37 -16.44
C ILE A 174 11.47 -2.60 -17.69
N THR A 175 12.55 -1.82 -17.83
CA THR A 175 13.59 -2.09 -18.83
C THR A 175 14.84 -2.57 -18.11
N GLU A 176 15.33 -3.75 -18.48
CA GLU A 176 16.40 -4.47 -17.78
C GLU A 176 16.06 -4.71 -16.30
N THR A 177 16.51 -3.83 -15.41
CA THR A 177 16.25 -3.87 -13.96
C THR A 177 15.81 -2.52 -13.42
N THR A 178 15.23 -1.66 -14.25
CA THR A 178 14.77 -0.33 -13.84
C THR A 178 13.30 -0.14 -14.19
N PHE A 179 12.49 0.16 -13.17
CA PHE A 179 11.11 0.63 -13.31
C PHE A 179 11.14 2.15 -13.52
N ASP A 180 10.79 2.63 -14.72
CA ASP A 180 10.88 4.05 -15.09
C ASP A 180 9.64 4.69 -15.75
N PRO A 181 8.39 4.31 -15.45
CA PRO A 181 7.26 5.18 -15.79
C PRO A 181 7.38 6.53 -15.09
N GLY A 182 7.08 7.61 -15.81
CA GLY A 182 7.05 8.96 -15.24
C GLY A 182 8.41 9.51 -14.80
N GLY A 183 9.52 8.83 -15.08
CA GLY A 183 10.87 9.24 -14.65
C GLY A 183 11.21 8.85 -13.21
N LEU A 184 10.56 7.81 -12.66
CA LEU A 184 10.75 7.39 -11.27
C LEU A 184 12.13 6.73 -11.02
N ASP A 185 12.74 6.12 -12.05
CA ASP A 185 14.08 5.50 -12.01
C ASP A 185 14.35 4.59 -10.79
N VAL A 186 13.47 3.60 -10.57
CA VAL A 186 13.59 2.67 -9.43
C VAL A 186 14.34 1.40 -9.85
N SER A 187 15.46 1.12 -9.17
CA SER A 187 16.22 -0.10 -9.38
C SER A 187 15.52 -1.31 -8.75
N MET A 188 15.32 -2.36 -9.55
CA MET A 188 14.78 -3.64 -9.12
C MET A 188 15.90 -4.51 -8.51
N ALA A 189 15.53 -5.43 -7.63
CA ALA A 189 16.49 -6.26 -6.88
C ALA A 189 17.43 -7.05 -7.80
N SER A 190 16.90 -7.66 -8.85
CA SER A 190 17.68 -8.28 -9.93
C SER A 190 16.80 -8.63 -11.14
N ALA A 191 17.41 -9.00 -12.26
CA ALA A 191 16.68 -9.47 -13.45
C ALA A 191 15.88 -10.76 -13.20
N SER A 192 16.19 -11.51 -12.13
CA SER A 192 15.43 -12.70 -11.71
C SER A 192 14.53 -12.43 -10.50
N ASN A 193 14.40 -11.17 -10.09
CA ASN A 193 13.61 -10.75 -8.95
C ASN A 193 12.99 -9.37 -9.20
N LEU A 194 12.07 -9.32 -10.17
CA LEU A 194 11.41 -8.08 -10.58
C LEU A 194 10.20 -7.73 -9.73
N SER A 195 9.81 -8.56 -8.77
CA SER A 195 8.77 -8.25 -7.77
C SER A 195 9.29 -7.41 -6.60
N HIS A 196 10.60 -7.13 -6.55
CA HIS A 196 11.25 -6.45 -5.43
C HIS A 196 12.16 -5.32 -5.91
N VAL A 197 12.36 -4.31 -5.05
CA VAL A 197 13.31 -3.22 -5.28
C VAL A 197 14.69 -3.54 -4.71
N LEU A 198 15.72 -2.88 -5.23
CA LEU A 198 17.09 -3.01 -4.75
C LEU A 198 17.23 -2.41 -3.34
N ASP A 199 17.89 -3.13 -2.43
CA ASP A 199 18.28 -2.59 -1.12
C ASP A 199 19.52 -1.69 -1.26
N GLY A 200 19.33 -0.49 -1.79
CA GLY A 200 20.42 0.45 -2.03
C GLY A 200 19.93 1.74 -2.66
N GLY A 201 20.79 2.77 -2.62
CA GLY A 201 20.44 4.09 -3.15
C GLY A 201 19.20 4.67 -2.47
N GLU A 202 18.25 5.13 -3.27
CA GLU A 202 17.00 5.77 -2.82
C GLU A 202 15.97 4.76 -2.23
N THR A 203 16.11 3.46 -2.53
CA THR A 203 15.23 2.40 -2.00
C THR A 203 15.90 1.58 -0.88
N ALA A 204 16.99 2.06 -0.30
CA ALA A 204 17.65 1.40 0.82
C ALA A 204 16.71 1.32 2.04
N GLY A 205 16.41 0.10 2.48
CA GLY A 205 15.46 -0.14 3.57
C GLY A 205 13.99 0.10 3.23
N ASP A 206 13.65 0.24 1.94
CA ASP A 206 12.27 0.37 1.48
C ASP A 206 11.45 -0.91 1.75
N LEU A 207 10.12 -0.79 1.85
CA LEU A 207 9.23 -1.90 2.18
C LEU A 207 9.44 -3.07 1.22
N MET A 208 9.48 -2.82 -0.10
CA MET A 208 9.50 -3.88 -1.12
C MET A 208 10.91 -4.44 -1.42
N VAL A 209 11.88 -4.19 -0.53
CA VAL A 209 13.19 -4.86 -0.52
C VAL A 209 13.03 -6.32 -0.06
N PRO A 210 13.71 -7.31 -0.69
CA PRO A 210 13.46 -8.75 -0.45
C PRO A 210 13.95 -9.29 0.90
N ALA A 211 14.72 -8.50 1.66
CA ALA A 211 15.28 -8.93 2.94
C ALA A 211 14.90 -7.95 4.05
N LEU A 212 14.44 -8.47 5.19
CA LEU A 212 14.16 -7.70 6.39
C LEU A 212 15.20 -8.02 7.48
N PRO A 213 16.06 -7.07 7.86
CA PRO A 213 16.93 -7.23 9.02
C PRO A 213 16.14 -7.33 10.33
N ASN A 214 16.69 -8.00 11.35
CA ASN A 214 16.14 -7.97 12.69
C ASN A 214 16.14 -6.54 13.27
N GLY A 215 15.16 -6.25 14.12
CA GLY A 215 15.05 -4.95 14.78
C GLY A 215 14.67 -3.80 13.85
N MET A 216 14.28 -4.10 12.61
CA MET A 216 13.87 -3.10 11.63
C MET A 216 12.38 -3.22 11.33
N ARG A 217 11.70 -2.07 11.43
CA ARG A 217 10.36 -1.85 10.91
C ARG A 217 10.45 -1.04 9.62
N ARG A 218 9.64 -1.41 8.63
CA ARG A 218 9.46 -0.71 7.36
C ARG A 218 8.00 -0.30 7.20
N ASP A 219 7.82 0.96 6.82
CA ASP A 219 6.53 1.53 6.46
C ASP A 219 6.39 1.56 4.93
N ILE A 220 5.17 1.70 4.43
CA ILE A 220 4.88 1.87 3.01
C ILE A 220 5.44 3.22 2.56
N SER A 221 6.34 3.23 1.57
CA SER A 221 6.98 4.45 1.12
C SER A 221 6.16 5.16 0.04
N THR A 222 6.41 6.45 -0.16
CA THR A 222 5.84 7.18 -1.31
C THR A 222 6.32 6.58 -2.64
N THR A 223 7.52 5.99 -2.68
CA THR A 223 8.02 5.26 -3.85
C THR A 223 7.14 4.06 -4.15
N ASP A 224 6.79 3.26 -3.14
CA ASP A 224 5.90 2.11 -3.30
C ASP A 224 4.55 2.52 -3.90
N LEU A 225 3.94 3.56 -3.33
CA LEU A 225 2.65 4.08 -3.78
C LEU A 225 2.71 4.58 -5.22
N ASN A 226 3.76 5.35 -5.56
CA ASN A 226 3.94 5.87 -6.92
C ASN A 226 4.10 4.74 -7.94
N MET A 227 4.84 3.69 -7.61
CA MET A 227 4.99 2.52 -8.49
C MET A 227 3.64 1.84 -8.75
N LEU A 228 2.84 1.61 -7.71
CA LEU A 228 1.49 1.06 -7.85
C LEU A 228 0.58 1.97 -8.69
N GLN A 229 0.58 3.27 -8.44
CA GLN A 229 -0.20 4.24 -9.22
C GLN A 229 0.19 4.22 -10.70
N LEU A 230 1.49 4.18 -11.00
CA LEU A 230 1.99 4.19 -12.37
C LEU A 230 1.70 2.88 -13.12
N ALA A 231 1.78 1.74 -12.44
CA ALA A 231 1.55 0.43 -13.04
C ALA A 231 0.07 0.06 -13.18
N TYR A 232 -0.76 0.43 -12.21
CA TYR A 232 -2.15 -0.03 -12.11
C TYR A 232 -3.19 1.09 -12.11
N GLY A 233 -2.77 2.35 -12.00
CA GLY A 233 -3.69 3.49 -11.98
C GLY A 233 -4.38 3.73 -10.65
N TYR A 234 -3.85 3.20 -9.55
CA TYR A 234 -4.39 3.42 -8.19
C TYR A 234 -4.59 4.91 -7.90
N GLN A 235 -5.76 5.23 -7.35
CA GLN A 235 -6.09 6.54 -6.82
C GLN A 235 -5.56 6.62 -5.38
N LEU A 236 -4.53 7.44 -5.18
CA LEU A 236 -3.86 7.54 -3.88
C LEU A 236 -4.39 8.72 -3.07
N VAL A 237 -4.31 8.59 -1.74
CA VAL A 237 -4.52 9.74 -0.84
C VAL A 237 -3.40 10.76 -1.09
N PRO A 238 -3.72 12.05 -1.33
CA PRO A 238 -2.69 13.06 -1.49
C PRO A 238 -1.82 13.18 -0.25
N GLU A 239 -0.50 13.19 -0.44
CA GLU A 239 0.47 13.39 0.65
C GLU A 239 0.12 14.64 1.47
N PRO A 240 0.17 14.61 2.82
CA PRO A 240 -0.29 15.71 3.68
C PRO A 240 0.32 17.08 3.35
N SER A 241 1.55 17.10 2.82
CA SER A 241 2.26 18.31 2.40
C SER A 241 1.57 19.04 1.24
N THR A 242 0.90 18.31 0.33
CA THR A 242 0.13 18.91 -0.77
C THR A 242 -1.09 19.68 -0.26
N LEU A 243 -1.74 19.18 0.79
CA LEU A 243 -2.87 19.84 1.44
C LEU A 243 -2.42 21.12 2.16
N VAL A 244 -1.28 21.08 2.85
CA VAL A 244 -0.71 22.27 3.51
C VAL A 244 -0.34 23.35 2.49
N LEU A 245 0.29 22.98 1.37
CA LEU A 245 0.63 23.94 0.31
C LEU A 245 -0.61 24.51 -0.37
N LEU A 246 -1.65 23.71 -0.58
CA LEU A 246 -2.93 24.17 -1.11
C LEU A 246 -3.56 25.22 -0.16
N VAL A 247 -3.60 24.94 1.14
CA VAL A 247 -4.15 25.85 2.16
C VAL A 247 -3.35 27.15 2.24
N ILE A 248 -2.01 27.07 2.22
CA ILE A 248 -1.15 28.27 2.23
C ILE A 248 -1.34 29.09 0.94
N GLY A 249 -1.45 28.45 -0.22
CA GLY A 249 -1.71 29.10 -1.50
C GLY A 249 -3.04 29.88 -1.50
N VAL A 250 -4.12 29.27 -0.99
CA VAL A 250 -5.44 29.93 -0.90
C VAL A 250 -5.41 31.14 0.04
N VAL A 251 -4.75 31.02 1.20
CA VAL A 251 -4.60 32.14 2.16
C VAL A 251 -3.74 33.26 1.58
N GLY A 252 -2.65 32.92 0.87
CA GLY A 252 -1.77 33.89 0.22
C GLY A 252 -2.48 34.73 -0.85
N VAL A 253 -3.28 34.09 -1.71
CA VAL A 253 -4.06 34.78 -2.74
C VAL A 253 -5.11 35.71 -2.13
N TRP A 254 -5.80 35.28 -1.07
CA TRP A 254 -6.76 36.11 -0.35
C TRP A 254 -6.10 37.29 0.37
N GLY A 255 -4.92 37.09 0.97
CA GLY A 255 -4.15 38.15 1.63
C GLY A 255 -3.71 39.24 0.65
N VAL A 256 -3.26 38.87 -0.55
CA VAL A 256 -2.87 39.83 -1.60
C VAL A 256 -4.08 40.58 -2.17
N ALA A 257 -5.21 39.90 -2.36
CA ALA A 257 -6.45 40.53 -2.84
C ALA A 257 -7.00 41.58 -1.87
N ARG A 258 -6.81 41.40 -0.56
CA ARG A 258 -7.28 42.33 0.47
C ARG A 258 -6.40 43.57 0.64
N ARG A 259 -5.11 43.48 0.28
CA ARG A 259 -4.16 44.61 0.37
C ARG A 259 -4.25 45.58 -0.82
N ARG A 260 -4.95 45.19 -1.89
CA ARG A 260 -5.13 45.98 -3.12
C ARG A 260 -6.50 46.68 -3.22
N ARG A 261 -7.27 46.69 -2.13
CA ARG A 261 -8.50 47.48 -1.97
C ARG A 261 -8.30 48.48 -0.85
#